data_AF-A0A7T4QP34-F1
#
_entry.id   AF-A0A7T4QP34-F1
#
_cell.length_a   1.000
_cell.length_b   1.000
_cell.length_c   1.000
_cell.angle_alpha   90.00
_cell.angle_beta   90.00
_cell.angle_gamma   90.00
#
_symmetry.space_group_name_H-M   'P 1'
#
loop_
_entity.id
_entity.type
_entity.pdbx_description
1 polymer ?
#
loop_
_entity_poly.entity_id
_entity_poly.type
_entity_poly.pdbx_seq_one_letter_code
_entity_poly.pdbx_strand_id
1 'polypeptide(L)'
;MEINQEILKKYASGQCSEADKHLVEKWLNNDSWDSISESNHANEEVGSEIWDKIITDATLNRKIKWGKIAAAAAVVFALGCSIFYLTHPSLDNHTFTNTSVENSKFFIEDHYDVQLSKNSTANINLVNRTLTFSGDFILKPKRDFELLDSNHNMLVFKAGREYFVSDSPDFGKIVAFQKSDLAFLPSNMQIKIREQFQSI
;
A
#
# COMPACT_ATOMS: atom_id res chain seq x y z
N MET A 1 76.06 31.86 -18.44
CA MET A 1 75.29 30.95 -19.31
C MET A 1 73.85 31.03 -18.82
N GLU A 2 72.92 31.45 -19.67
CA GLU A 2 71.53 31.69 -19.30
C GLU A 2 70.68 30.43 -19.45
N ILE A 3 69.66 30.26 -18.59
CA ILE A 3 68.69 29.16 -18.67
C ILE A 3 67.91 29.30 -19.98
N ASN A 4 67.81 28.21 -20.74
CA ASN A 4 66.99 28.16 -21.96
C ASN A 4 65.91 27.08 -21.87
N GLN A 5 64.91 27.15 -22.75
CA GLN A 5 63.75 26.26 -22.74
C GLN A 5 64.11 24.78 -22.98
N GLU A 6 65.21 24.51 -23.68
CA GLU A 6 65.66 23.14 -23.94
C GLU A 6 66.18 22.45 -22.68
N ILE A 7 66.94 23.17 -21.85
CA ILE A 7 67.46 22.65 -20.57
C ILE A 7 66.30 22.36 -19.61
N LEU A 8 65.29 23.24 -19.55
CA LEU A 8 64.10 23.02 -18.70
C LEU A 8 63.30 21.78 -19.10
N LYS A 9 63.15 21.53 -20.41
CA LYS A 9 62.49 20.30 -20.91
C LYS A 9 63.28 19.05 -20.54
N LYS A 10 64.61 19.08 -20.66
CA LYS A 10 65.49 17.96 -20.26
C LYS A 10 65.49 17.72 -18.75
N TYR A 11 65.41 18.78 -17.95
CA TYR A 11 65.26 18.67 -16.50
C TYR A 11 63.91 18.02 -16.14
N ALA A 12 62.80 18.46 -16.74
CA ALA A 12 61.48 17.88 -16.52
C ALA A 12 61.39 16.39 -16.95
N SER A 13 62.15 15.98 -17.97
CA SER A 13 62.22 14.58 -18.41
C SER A 13 63.25 13.73 -17.67
N GLY A 14 64.03 14.30 -16.74
CA GLY A 14 65.07 13.59 -15.99
C GLY A 14 66.31 13.21 -16.80
N GLN A 15 66.49 13.76 -18.00
CA GLN A 15 67.58 13.46 -18.94
C GLN A 15 68.69 14.53 -18.93
N CYS A 16 68.83 15.25 -17.83
CA CYS A 16 69.77 16.35 -17.67
C CYS A 16 71.14 15.86 -17.20
N SER A 17 72.23 16.56 -17.55
CA SER A 17 73.54 16.31 -16.93
C SER A 17 73.57 16.87 -15.50
N GLU A 18 74.42 16.33 -14.61
CA GLU A 18 74.52 16.82 -13.22
C GLU A 18 74.91 18.32 -13.15
N ALA A 19 75.71 18.80 -14.10
CA ALA A 19 76.07 20.20 -14.20
C ALA A 19 74.87 21.10 -14.58
N ASP A 20 74.06 20.66 -15.55
CA ASP A 20 72.86 21.38 -15.98
C ASP A 20 71.76 21.35 -14.90
N LYS A 21 71.63 20.22 -14.19
CA LYS A 21 70.69 20.06 -13.08
C LYS A 21 70.96 21.07 -11.96
N HIS A 22 72.22 21.18 -11.54
CA HIS A 22 72.63 22.13 -10.51
C HIS A 22 72.45 23.59 -10.97
N LEU A 23 72.54 23.86 -12.27
CA LEU A 23 72.27 25.19 -12.84
C LEU A 23 70.77 25.53 -12.79
N VAL A 24 69.90 24.59 -13.15
CA VAL A 24 68.44 24.74 -13.07
C VAL A 24 67.96 24.89 -11.63
N GLU A 25 68.48 24.07 -10.70
CA GLU A 25 68.15 24.16 -9.28
C GLU A 25 68.60 25.50 -8.68
N LYS A 26 69.79 25.99 -9.06
CA LYS A 26 70.26 27.32 -8.63
C LYS A 26 69.40 28.46 -9.19
N TRP A 27 68.85 28.31 -10.39
CA TRP A 27 67.91 29.28 -10.97
C TRP A 27 66.53 29.22 -10.29
N LEU A 28 65.99 28.01 -10.03
CA LEU A 28 64.72 27.81 -9.31
C LEU A 28 64.77 28.32 -7.87
N ASN A 29 65.89 28.10 -7.18
CA ASN A 29 66.10 28.50 -5.79
C ASN A 29 66.64 29.93 -5.65
N ASN A 30 66.78 30.67 -6.76
CA ASN A 30 67.12 32.08 -6.67
C ASN A 30 65.87 32.86 -6.25
N ASP A 31 65.77 33.18 -4.96
CA ASP A 31 64.66 33.93 -4.33
C ASP A 31 64.53 35.39 -4.78
N SER A 32 65.13 35.79 -5.91
CA SER A 32 64.88 37.10 -6.51
C SER A 32 63.54 37.11 -7.25
N TRP A 33 62.44 37.15 -6.50
CA TRP A 33 61.11 37.46 -7.01
C TRP A 33 60.98 38.90 -7.53
N ASP A 34 62.02 39.73 -7.35
CA ASP A 34 62.12 41.13 -7.79
C ASP A 34 62.09 41.34 -9.32
N SER A 35 62.05 40.27 -10.12
CA SER A 35 61.95 40.36 -11.59
C SER A 35 60.67 39.79 -12.17
N ILE A 36 59.61 39.57 -11.38
CA ILE A 36 58.27 39.57 -11.95
C ILE A 36 57.91 41.04 -12.20
N SER A 37 58.54 41.62 -13.23
CA SER A 37 57.96 42.79 -13.86
C SER A 37 56.51 42.45 -14.19
N GLU A 38 55.59 43.34 -13.84
CA GLU A 38 54.22 43.38 -14.34
C GLU A 38 54.23 43.49 -15.87
N SER A 39 54.65 42.44 -16.55
CA SER A 39 54.68 42.31 -17.99
C SER A 39 53.84 41.10 -18.31
N ASN A 40 52.54 41.30 -18.19
CA ASN A 40 51.59 41.09 -19.25
C ASN A 40 50.29 41.70 -18.72
N HIS A 41 49.80 42.78 -19.35
CA HIS A 41 48.40 43.12 -19.26
C HIS A 41 47.62 41.85 -19.63
N ALA A 42 47.13 41.13 -18.63
CA ALA A 42 46.20 40.06 -18.86
C ALA A 42 45.01 40.74 -19.54
N ASN A 43 44.76 40.40 -20.81
CA ASN A 43 43.63 40.95 -21.55
C ASN A 43 42.37 40.69 -20.71
N GLU A 44 41.83 41.77 -20.15
CA GLU A 44 40.66 41.75 -19.26
C GLU A 44 39.47 41.07 -19.94
N GLU A 45 39.46 41.09 -21.28
CA GLU A 45 38.56 40.38 -22.17
C GLU A 45 38.57 38.85 -21.96
N VAL A 46 39.75 38.23 -21.79
CA VAL A 46 39.88 36.77 -21.56
C VAL A 46 39.34 36.39 -20.18
N GLY A 47 39.58 37.24 -19.18
CA GLY A 47 38.99 37.06 -17.85
C GLY A 47 37.47 37.16 -17.91
N SER A 48 36.96 38.16 -18.63
CA SER A 48 35.52 38.38 -18.78
C SER A 48 34.82 37.23 -19.50
N GLU A 49 35.43 36.63 -20.53
CA GLU A 49 34.86 35.50 -21.27
C GLU A 49 34.77 34.24 -20.40
N ILE A 50 35.79 33.98 -19.57
CA ILE A 50 35.78 32.85 -18.63
C ILE A 50 34.69 33.05 -17.57
N TRP A 51 34.59 34.25 -17.02
CA TRP A 51 33.57 34.57 -16.01
C TRP A 51 32.14 34.53 -16.57
N ASP A 52 31.93 35.02 -17.79
CA ASP A 52 30.62 34.99 -18.47
C ASP A 52 30.15 33.54 -18.72
N LYS A 53 31.09 32.66 -19.10
CA LYS A 53 30.79 31.24 -19.30
C LYS A 53 30.41 30.54 -17.99
N ILE A 54 31.06 30.88 -16.87
CA ILE A 54 30.74 30.33 -15.54
C ILE A 54 29.35 30.80 -15.08
N ILE A 55 29.01 32.07 -15.30
CA ILE A 55 27.69 32.62 -14.97
C ILE A 55 26.60 31.97 -15.83
N THR A 56 26.87 31.77 -17.12
CA THR A 56 25.94 31.12 -18.06
C THR A 56 25.67 29.66 -17.68
N ASP A 57 26.69 28.90 -17.28
CA ASP A 57 26.52 27.52 -16.84
C ASP A 57 25.83 27.43 -15.46
N ALA A 58 26.10 28.36 -14.55
CA ALA A 58 25.45 28.42 -13.23
C ALA A 58 23.95 28.80 -13.31
N THR A 59 23.57 29.59 -14.33
CA THR A 59 22.18 30.03 -14.56
C THR A 59 21.36 29.05 -15.40
N LEU A 60 21.96 27.93 -15.84
CA LEU A 60 21.27 26.82 -16.50
C LEU A 60 20.42 26.05 -15.48
N ASN A 61 19.40 26.74 -14.99
CA ASN A 61 18.39 26.27 -14.07
C ASN A 61 17.67 25.11 -14.77
N ARG A 62 18.04 23.87 -14.44
CA ARG A 62 17.40 22.67 -14.96
C ARG A 62 15.95 22.69 -14.48
N LYS A 63 15.07 23.30 -15.29
CA LYS A 63 13.64 23.42 -15.00
C LYS A 63 13.08 22.01 -14.82
N ILE A 64 12.96 21.58 -13.58
CA ILE A 64 12.28 20.34 -13.22
C ILE A 64 10.88 20.47 -13.81
N LYS A 65 10.52 19.55 -14.69
CA LYS A 65 9.24 19.57 -15.40
C LYS A 65 8.14 19.09 -14.45
N TRP A 66 7.83 19.90 -13.44
CA TRP A 66 6.79 19.66 -12.45
C TRP A 66 5.45 19.28 -13.10
N GLY A 67 5.13 19.84 -14.27
CA GLY A 67 3.93 19.46 -15.04
C GLY A 67 3.93 17.98 -15.49
N LYS A 68 5.09 17.40 -15.82
CA LYS A 68 5.19 15.97 -16.16
C LYS A 68 5.01 15.08 -14.92
N ILE A 69 5.52 15.52 -13.78
CA ILE A 69 5.40 14.80 -12.51
C ILE A 69 3.95 14.85 -12.01
N ALA A 70 3.32 16.03 -12.05
CA ALA A 70 1.92 16.21 -11.67
C ALA A 70 0.97 15.42 -12.58
N ALA A 71 1.21 15.41 -13.89
CA ALA A 71 0.42 14.61 -14.82
C ALA A 71 0.54 13.10 -14.53
N ALA A 72 1.75 12.60 -14.26
CA ALA A 72 1.97 11.20 -13.91
C ALA A 72 1.27 10.83 -12.58
N ALA A 73 1.37 11.67 -11.56
CA ALA A 73 0.69 11.47 -10.27
C ALA A 73 -0.84 11.46 -10.42
N ALA A 74 -1.39 12.36 -11.25
CA ALA A 74 -2.82 12.40 -11.52
C ALA A 74 -3.33 11.14 -12.23
N VAL A 75 -2.56 10.60 -13.18
CA VAL A 75 -2.90 9.33 -13.86
C VAL A 75 -2.89 8.15 -12.87
N VAL A 76 -1.87 8.05 -12.01
CA VAL A 76 -1.80 6.99 -10.98
C VAL A 76 -2.93 7.11 -9.98
N PHE A 77 -3.25 8.34 -9.53
CA PHE A 77 -4.36 8.58 -8.62
C PHE A 77 -5.71 8.25 -9.25
N ALA A 78 -5.94 8.65 -10.52
CA ALA A 78 -7.16 8.33 -11.25
C ALA A 78 -7.32 6.81 -11.46
N LEU A 79 -6.24 6.11 -11.81
CA LEU A 79 -6.26 4.65 -11.93
C LEU A 79 -6.50 3.97 -10.57
N GLY A 80 -5.86 4.45 -9.50
CA GLY A 80 -6.06 3.94 -8.14
C GLY A 80 -7.50 4.13 -7.65
N CYS A 81 -8.06 5.33 -7.81
CA CYS A 81 -9.45 5.60 -7.49
C CYS A 81 -10.41 4.79 -8.36
N SER A 82 -10.13 4.63 -9.66
CA SER A 82 -10.96 3.82 -10.56
C SER A 82 -10.97 2.35 -10.13
N ILE A 83 -9.81 1.75 -9.84
CA ILE A 83 -9.72 0.37 -9.34
C ILE A 83 -10.46 0.24 -8.00
N PHE A 84 -10.26 1.16 -7.06
CA PHE A 84 -10.94 1.13 -5.77
C PHE A 84 -12.47 1.23 -5.92
N TYR A 85 -12.95 2.11 -6.81
CA TYR A 85 -14.38 2.28 -7.06
C TYR A 85 -14.98 1.11 -7.86
N LEU A 86 -14.21 0.45 -8.71
CA LEU A 86 -14.67 -0.75 -9.43
C LEU A 86 -14.64 -1.99 -8.52
N THR A 87 -13.81 -1.99 -7.49
CA THR A 87 -13.76 -3.03 -6.46
C THR A 87 -14.86 -2.78 -5.43
N HIS A 88 -16.12 -2.81 -5.86
CA HIS A 88 -17.20 -3.04 -4.90
C HIS A 88 -17.07 -4.49 -4.41
N PRO A 89 -17.09 -4.75 -3.09
CA PRO A 89 -17.28 -6.13 -2.63
C PRO A 89 -18.57 -6.62 -3.28
N SER A 90 -18.51 -7.71 -4.04
CA SER A 90 -19.71 -8.35 -4.57
C SER A 90 -20.53 -8.76 -3.35
N LEU A 91 -21.63 -8.06 -3.07
CA LEU A 91 -22.53 -8.48 -2.00
C LEU A 91 -23.20 -9.78 -2.45
N ASP A 92 -23.10 -10.79 -1.60
CA ASP A 92 -23.59 -12.13 -1.92
C ASP A 92 -25.12 -12.21 -1.91
N ASN A 93 -25.65 -13.05 -2.81
CA ASN A 93 -27.01 -13.54 -2.76
C ASN A 93 -26.96 -15.07 -2.91
N HIS A 94 -27.14 -15.78 -1.81
CA HIS A 94 -27.06 -17.23 -1.79
C HIS A 94 -28.30 -17.84 -1.12
N THR A 95 -28.77 -18.93 -1.73
CA THR A 95 -29.79 -19.81 -1.15
C THR A 95 -29.12 -21.10 -0.71
N PHE A 96 -29.18 -21.37 0.57
CA PHE A 96 -28.70 -22.58 1.21
C PHE A 96 -29.87 -23.51 1.50
N THR A 97 -29.68 -24.79 1.19
CA THR A 97 -30.69 -25.81 1.45
C THR A 97 -30.04 -27.04 2.09
N ASN A 98 -30.70 -27.53 3.14
CA ASN A 98 -30.38 -28.80 3.76
C ASN A 98 -31.65 -29.67 3.79
N THR A 99 -31.69 -30.65 2.90
CA THR A 99 -32.76 -31.65 2.82
C THR A 99 -32.44 -32.92 3.61
N SER A 100 -31.34 -32.93 4.38
CA SER A 100 -30.99 -34.06 5.25
C SER A 100 -31.96 -34.15 6.41
N VAL A 101 -32.34 -35.38 6.75
CA VAL A 101 -33.24 -35.70 7.86
C VAL A 101 -32.47 -35.81 9.19
N GLU A 102 -31.18 -36.14 9.14
CA GLU A 102 -30.40 -36.49 10.33
C GLU A 102 -29.30 -35.49 10.65
N ASN A 103 -28.70 -34.85 9.63
CA ASN A 103 -27.47 -34.10 9.82
C ASN A 103 -27.63 -32.61 9.51
N SER A 104 -26.98 -31.78 10.32
CA SER A 104 -26.76 -30.37 9.98
C SER A 104 -25.76 -30.25 8.83
N LYS A 105 -25.88 -29.19 8.02
CA LYS A 105 -24.98 -28.92 6.90
C LYS A 105 -24.32 -27.56 7.05
N PHE A 106 -23.00 -27.52 6.92
CA PHE A 106 -22.19 -26.32 7.06
C PHE A 106 -21.76 -25.78 5.69
N PHE A 107 -21.82 -24.46 5.54
CA PHE A 107 -21.47 -23.71 4.34
C PHE A 107 -20.53 -22.57 4.73
N ILE A 108 -19.47 -22.39 3.95
CA ILE A 108 -18.44 -21.37 4.16
C ILE A 108 -18.54 -20.39 3.00
N GLU A 109 -18.87 -19.13 3.29
CA GLU A 109 -18.92 -18.07 2.27
C GLU A 109 -17.99 -16.92 2.65
N ASP A 110 -17.70 -16.02 1.72
CA ASP A 110 -16.73 -14.93 1.95
C ASP A 110 -17.17 -13.97 3.06
N HIS A 111 -18.47 -13.70 3.17
CA HIS A 111 -19.01 -12.70 4.10
C HIS A 111 -19.61 -13.27 5.38
N TYR A 112 -19.96 -14.56 5.39
CA TYR A 112 -20.58 -15.24 6.54
C TYR A 112 -20.46 -16.75 6.39
N ASP A 113 -20.49 -17.49 7.49
CA ASP A 113 -20.67 -18.95 7.47
C ASP A 113 -22.09 -19.30 7.93
N VAL A 114 -22.67 -20.36 7.36
CA VAL A 114 -24.03 -20.81 7.68
C VAL A 114 -24.00 -22.28 8.05
N GLN A 115 -24.63 -22.64 9.17
CA GLN A 115 -24.94 -24.02 9.51
C GLN A 115 -26.46 -24.19 9.50
N LEU A 116 -26.99 -24.99 8.57
CA LEU A 116 -28.41 -25.32 8.52
C LEU A 116 -28.68 -26.58 9.33
N SER A 117 -29.72 -26.57 10.16
CA SER A 117 -30.25 -27.79 10.78
C SER A 117 -30.92 -28.69 9.72
N LYS A 118 -31.45 -29.84 10.16
CA LYS A 118 -32.19 -30.77 9.29
C LYS A 118 -33.39 -30.08 8.64
N ASN A 119 -33.72 -30.48 7.41
CA ASN A 119 -34.87 -29.98 6.66
C ASN A 119 -35.03 -28.44 6.67
N SER A 120 -33.92 -27.71 6.61
CA SER A 120 -33.92 -26.26 6.72
C SER A 120 -33.43 -25.59 5.44
N THR A 121 -33.91 -24.38 5.19
CA THR A 121 -33.50 -23.53 4.08
C THR A 121 -33.25 -22.11 4.55
N ALA A 122 -32.25 -21.44 3.98
CA ALA A 122 -31.98 -20.04 4.26
C ALA A 122 -31.54 -19.33 2.98
N ASN A 123 -32.18 -18.22 2.65
CA ASN A 123 -31.80 -17.31 1.60
C ASN A 123 -31.33 -16.01 2.26
N ILE A 124 -30.04 -15.73 2.08
CA ILE A 124 -29.40 -14.52 2.59
C ILE A 124 -29.00 -13.69 1.37
N ASN A 125 -29.62 -12.53 1.25
CA ASN A 125 -29.33 -11.59 0.18
C ASN A 125 -28.80 -10.30 0.80
N LEU A 126 -27.48 -10.11 0.73
CA LEU A 126 -26.82 -8.92 1.25
C LEU A 126 -27.12 -7.70 0.37
N VAL A 127 -27.36 -7.88 -0.94
CA VAL A 127 -27.68 -6.79 -1.88
C VAL A 127 -29.00 -6.12 -1.52
N ASN A 128 -30.05 -6.92 -1.37
CA ASN A 128 -31.40 -6.46 -1.05
C ASN A 128 -31.64 -6.34 0.46
N ARG A 129 -30.67 -6.76 1.27
CA ARG A 129 -30.76 -6.83 2.74
C ARG A 129 -31.94 -7.67 3.22
N THR A 130 -32.21 -8.78 2.55
CA THR A 130 -33.33 -9.66 2.89
C THR A 130 -32.85 -11.00 3.42
N LEU A 131 -33.56 -11.50 4.43
CA LEU A 131 -33.40 -12.83 5.00
C LEU A 131 -34.73 -13.56 4.92
N THR A 132 -34.79 -14.63 4.14
CA THR A 132 -35.94 -15.54 4.12
C THR A 132 -35.46 -16.94 4.42
N PHE A 133 -36.15 -17.67 5.28
CA PHE A 133 -35.69 -18.96 5.74
C PHE A 133 -36.85 -19.80 6.23
N SER A 134 -36.60 -21.11 6.37
CA SER A 134 -37.49 -22.04 7.02
C SER A 134 -36.67 -23.05 7.82
N GLY A 135 -37.05 -23.26 9.08
CA GLY A 135 -36.32 -24.06 10.04
C GLY A 135 -35.24 -23.29 10.80
N ASP A 136 -34.29 -24.04 11.34
CA ASP A 136 -33.28 -23.51 12.26
C ASP A 136 -31.90 -23.46 11.61
N PHE A 137 -31.16 -22.37 11.85
CA PHE A 137 -29.78 -22.23 11.38
C PHE A 137 -28.92 -21.37 12.29
N ILE A 138 -27.61 -21.58 12.21
CA ILE A 138 -26.59 -20.73 12.82
C ILE A 138 -25.95 -19.87 11.72
N LEU A 139 -25.82 -18.58 11.97
CA LEU A 139 -25.14 -17.62 11.14
C LEU A 139 -23.92 -17.07 11.87
N LYS A 140 -22.77 -17.07 11.20
CA LYS A 140 -21.52 -16.51 11.71
C LYS A 140 -21.02 -15.41 10.76
N PRO A 141 -21.32 -14.14 11.04
CA PRO A 141 -20.90 -13.02 10.21
C PRO A 141 -19.38 -12.81 10.26
N LYS A 142 -18.75 -12.61 9.10
CA LYS A 142 -17.33 -12.19 9.00
C LYS A 142 -17.19 -10.67 8.94
N ARG A 143 -18.30 -9.96 8.71
CA ARG A 143 -18.42 -8.51 8.76
C ARG A 143 -19.77 -8.10 9.34
N ASP A 144 -19.89 -6.83 9.71
CA ASP A 144 -21.15 -6.25 10.14
C ASP A 144 -22.12 -6.09 8.96
N PHE A 145 -23.39 -6.48 9.15
CA PHE A 145 -24.47 -6.23 8.21
C PHE A 145 -25.83 -6.31 8.91
N GLU A 146 -26.85 -5.84 8.19
CA GLU A 146 -28.24 -5.82 8.65
C GLU A 146 -29.10 -6.50 7.60
N LEU A 147 -30.04 -7.33 8.05
CA LEU A 147 -31.00 -8.00 7.19
C LEU A 147 -32.42 -7.74 7.70
N LEU A 148 -33.37 -7.67 6.78
CA LEU A 148 -34.79 -7.61 7.04
C LEU A 148 -35.37 -9.01 6.90
N ASP A 149 -36.12 -9.47 7.90
CA ASP A 149 -36.88 -10.71 7.80
C ASP A 149 -38.13 -10.54 6.91
N SER A 150 -38.89 -11.62 6.69
CA SER A 150 -40.15 -11.61 5.94
C SER A 150 -41.21 -10.65 6.51
N ASN A 151 -41.10 -10.26 7.80
CA ASN A 151 -41.98 -9.33 8.49
C ASN A 151 -41.43 -7.89 8.52
N HIS A 152 -40.34 -7.61 7.79
CA HIS A 152 -39.62 -6.33 7.78
C HIS A 152 -39.00 -5.94 9.14
N ASN A 153 -38.76 -6.91 10.03
CA ASN A 153 -37.99 -6.68 11.23
C ASN A 153 -36.50 -6.63 10.89
N MET A 154 -35.82 -5.61 11.40
CA MET A 154 -34.38 -5.46 11.22
C MET A 154 -33.61 -6.33 12.21
N LEU A 155 -32.76 -7.20 11.66
CA LEU A 155 -31.85 -8.07 12.39
C LEU A 155 -30.41 -7.58 12.16
N VAL A 156 -29.72 -7.27 13.25
CA VAL A 156 -28.36 -6.73 13.22
C VAL A 156 -27.36 -7.82 13.53
N PHE A 157 -26.46 -8.07 12.58
CA PHE A 157 -25.44 -9.10 12.66
C PHE A 157 -24.07 -8.46 12.77
N LYS A 158 -23.33 -8.82 13.83
CA LYS A 158 -21.99 -8.29 14.10
C LYS A 158 -20.93 -9.32 13.81
N ALA A 159 -19.82 -8.85 13.25
CA ALA A 159 -18.67 -9.66 12.90
C ALA A 159 -18.15 -10.47 14.09
N GLY A 160 -17.80 -11.74 13.86
CA GLY A 160 -17.19 -12.62 14.85
C GLY A 160 -18.16 -13.16 15.91
N ARG A 161 -19.45 -12.86 15.82
CA ARG A 161 -20.48 -13.42 16.71
C ARG A 161 -21.18 -14.59 16.01
N GLU A 162 -21.77 -15.47 16.81
CA GLU A 162 -22.59 -16.58 16.31
C GLU A 162 -24.04 -16.30 16.69
N TYR A 163 -24.92 -16.40 15.70
CA TYR A 163 -26.35 -16.13 15.86
C TYR A 163 -27.14 -17.39 15.55
N PHE A 164 -27.99 -17.79 16.48
CA PHE A 164 -29.01 -18.81 16.22
C PHE A 164 -30.27 -18.11 15.71
N VAL A 165 -30.80 -18.57 14.57
CA VAL A 165 -32.00 -18.03 13.94
C VAL A 165 -33.00 -19.16 13.71
N SER A 166 -34.25 -18.94 14.12
CA SER A 166 -35.32 -19.94 14.09
C SER A 166 -36.66 -19.31 13.75
N ASP A 167 -37.47 -20.01 12.96
CA ASP A 167 -38.88 -19.72 12.69
C ASP A 167 -39.80 -20.72 13.41
N SER A 168 -39.22 -21.62 14.22
CA SER A 168 -39.98 -22.66 14.89
C SER A 168 -40.99 -22.02 15.87
N PRO A 169 -42.25 -22.48 15.86
CA PRO A 169 -43.29 -21.96 16.74
C PRO A 169 -42.96 -22.17 18.23
N ASP A 170 -42.04 -23.10 18.53
CA ASP A 170 -41.51 -23.32 19.88
C ASP A 170 -40.83 -22.08 20.48
N PHE A 171 -40.31 -21.17 19.65
CA PHE A 171 -39.68 -19.92 20.06
C PHE A 171 -40.62 -18.70 19.97
N GLY A 172 -41.88 -18.91 19.52
CA GLY A 172 -42.96 -17.93 19.53
C GLY A 172 -42.91 -16.84 18.44
N LYS A 173 -41.72 -16.35 18.07
CA LYS A 173 -41.47 -15.43 16.93
C LYS A 173 -40.12 -15.75 16.31
N ILE A 174 -39.81 -15.19 15.13
CA ILE A 174 -38.44 -15.22 14.59
C ILE A 174 -37.53 -14.63 15.66
N VAL A 175 -36.57 -15.43 16.15
CA VAL A 175 -35.60 -14.94 17.11
C VAL A 175 -34.19 -15.18 16.61
N ALA A 176 -33.41 -14.11 16.60
CA ALA A 176 -31.97 -14.15 16.40
C ALA A 176 -31.30 -13.94 17.77
N PHE A 177 -30.77 -15.02 18.36
CA PHE A 177 -30.04 -14.93 19.61
C PHE A 177 -28.55 -15.04 19.36
N GLN A 178 -27.76 -14.21 20.02
CA GLN A 178 -26.32 -14.43 20.07
C GLN A 178 -26.03 -15.68 20.91
N LYS A 179 -25.03 -16.47 20.52
CA LYS A 179 -24.60 -17.67 21.26
C LYS A 179 -24.28 -17.42 22.73
N SER A 180 -23.73 -16.25 23.07
CA SER A 180 -23.49 -15.83 24.47
C SER A 180 -24.76 -15.77 25.29
N ASP A 181 -25.90 -15.52 24.64
CA ASP A 181 -27.17 -15.26 25.30
C ASP A 181 -27.98 -16.55 25.48
N LEU A 182 -27.53 -17.66 24.88
CA LEU A 182 -28.13 -18.99 25.03
C LEU A 182 -28.21 -19.42 26.50
N ALA A 183 -27.26 -19.00 27.34
CA ALA A 183 -27.26 -19.30 28.76
C ALA A 183 -28.48 -18.73 29.51
N PHE A 184 -29.09 -17.67 28.96
CA PHE A 184 -30.27 -17.01 29.54
C PHE A 184 -31.59 -17.54 28.96
N LEU A 185 -31.54 -18.46 27.98
CA LEU A 185 -32.74 -19.06 27.42
C LEU A 185 -33.34 -20.10 28.38
N PRO A 186 -34.67 -20.30 28.35
CA PRO A 186 -35.32 -21.43 29.02
C PRO A 186 -34.66 -22.77 28.68
N SER A 187 -34.57 -23.68 29.65
CA SER A 187 -33.83 -24.94 29.50
C SER A 187 -34.32 -25.81 28.34
N ASN A 188 -35.62 -25.82 28.06
CA ASN A 188 -36.21 -26.54 26.93
C ASN A 188 -35.70 -26.00 25.57
N MET A 189 -35.49 -24.69 25.45
CA MET A 189 -34.92 -24.06 24.26
C MET A 189 -33.44 -24.41 24.09
N GLN A 190 -32.66 -24.35 25.18
CA GLN A 190 -31.24 -24.72 25.13
C GLN A 190 -31.01 -26.18 24.71
N ILE A 191 -31.83 -27.11 25.22
CA ILE A 191 -31.74 -28.53 24.89
C ILE A 191 -32.02 -28.75 23.40
N LYS A 192 -33.10 -28.16 22.86
CA LYS A 192 -33.45 -28.28 21.43
C LYS A 192 -32.33 -27.78 20.51
N ILE A 193 -31.74 -26.63 20.84
CA ILE A 193 -30.62 -26.08 20.04
C ILE A 193 -29.43 -27.05 20.04
N ARG A 194 -29.07 -27.62 21.20
CA ARG A 194 -27.99 -28.62 21.29
C ARG A 194 -28.28 -29.92 20.52
N GLU A 195 -29.53 -30.38 20.49
CA GLU A 195 -29.92 -31.58 19.74
C GLU A 195 -29.83 -31.38 18.23
N GLN A 196 -30.14 -30.18 17.74
CA GLN A 196 -30.16 -29.86 16.31
C GLN A 196 -28.78 -29.56 15.72
N PHE A 197 -27.89 -29.01 16.55
CA PHE A 197 -26.53 -28.63 16.18
C PHE A 197 -25.58 -29.39 17.10
N GLN A 198 -25.39 -30.69 16.81
CA GLN A 198 -24.39 -31.50 17.51
C GLN A 198 -23.04 -30.77 17.45
N SER A 199 -22.55 -30.31 18.60
CA SER A 199 -21.40 -29.40 18.86
C SER A 199 -21.73 -27.93 19.23
N ILE A 200 -22.50 -27.74 20.31
CA ILE A 200 -22.37 -26.55 21.16
C ILE A 200 -21.79 -26.96 22.51
#